data_AF-A0A9Q5ZES1-F1
#
_entry.id   AF-A0A9Q5ZES1-F1
#
_cell.length_a   1.000
_cell.length_b   1.000
_cell.length_c   1.000
_cell.angle_alpha   90.00
_cell.angle_beta   90.00
_cell.angle_gamma   90.00
#
_symmetry.space_group_name_H-M   'P 1'
#
loop_
_entity.id
_entity.type
_entity.pdbx_description
1 polymer ?
#
loop_
_entity_poly.entity_id
_entity_poly.type
_entity_poly.pdbx_seq_one_letter_code
_entity_poly.pdbx_strand_id
1 'polypeptide(L)'
;MSITGKFTNIPNGNIVPTVSGNRLSATFKMEATFTNPSGSDDCAGGEYRQYVKGVFKCNGKEVTHQLCTTYLSKENLQEDGCPPEKCTAYGYRSCDYKKQEYTPTRDKGCTFSADDTPSITSNPGDEVEIDLSFVGQLIDTKKPDKILAQAIWTVKGTGKLVAQKLSTVEDTITKTNERLSVQAIYNCETDTWDFNVIISRPSGLPPIHSSEIEVQFLDATGKLLNILTAQRGQLTEVGGTNLKSAVAMYQVSTGKTLPASLFVKFREDTYSMNLQ
;
A
#
# COMPACT_ATOMS: atom_id res chain seq x y z
N MET A 1 -35.56 -17.44 13.68
CA MET A 1 -35.05 -18.25 12.56
C MET A 1 -33.56 -17.99 12.41
N SER A 2 -32.78 -18.94 11.91
CA SER A 2 -31.32 -18.78 11.74
C SER A 2 -31.02 -18.19 10.38
N ILE A 3 -30.06 -17.27 10.32
CA ILE A 3 -29.56 -16.80 9.02
C ILE A 3 -28.81 -17.93 8.31
N THR A 4 -28.76 -17.87 6.97
CA THR A 4 -27.86 -18.69 6.15
C THR A 4 -26.83 -17.80 5.48
N GLY A 5 -25.67 -18.35 5.14
CA GLY A 5 -24.62 -17.61 4.45
C GLY A 5 -23.91 -18.50 3.44
N LYS A 6 -23.42 -17.90 2.35
CA LYS A 6 -22.57 -18.56 1.36
C LYS A 6 -21.52 -17.60 0.84
N PHE A 7 -20.33 -18.11 0.54
CA PHE A 7 -19.33 -17.35 -0.19
C PHE A 7 -19.77 -17.20 -1.65
N THR A 8 -19.69 -15.98 -2.17
CA THR A 8 -19.87 -15.70 -3.61
C THR A 8 -18.54 -15.62 -4.33
N ASN A 9 -17.49 -15.24 -3.61
CA ASN A 9 -16.11 -15.24 -4.07
C ASN A 9 -15.20 -15.41 -2.86
N ILE A 10 -14.40 -16.47 -2.85
CA ILE A 10 -13.38 -16.66 -1.84
C ILE A 10 -12.26 -17.51 -2.45
N PRO A 11 -10.99 -17.30 -2.08
CA PRO A 11 -9.92 -18.11 -2.65
C PRO A 11 -10.11 -19.59 -2.36
N ASN A 12 -9.62 -20.40 -3.28
CA ASN A 12 -9.55 -21.84 -3.15
C ASN A 12 -8.13 -22.29 -3.52
N GLY A 13 -7.51 -23.09 -2.65
CA GLY A 13 -6.14 -23.58 -2.84
C GLY A 13 -5.07 -22.55 -2.48
N ASN A 14 -3.97 -22.56 -3.23
CA ASN A 14 -2.82 -21.69 -2.97
C ASN A 14 -2.82 -20.46 -3.86
N ILE A 15 -2.67 -19.29 -3.27
CA ILE A 15 -2.38 -18.04 -3.97
C ILE A 15 -0.85 -17.84 -3.94
N VAL A 16 -0.24 -17.75 -5.11
CA VAL A 16 1.20 -17.51 -5.24
C VAL A 16 1.45 -16.01 -5.11
N PRO A 17 2.23 -15.54 -4.11
CA PRO A 17 2.58 -14.14 -3.99
C PRO A 17 3.54 -13.71 -5.11
N THR A 18 3.51 -12.42 -5.46
CA THR A 18 4.36 -11.81 -6.48
C THR A 18 5.33 -10.82 -5.85
N VAL A 19 6.54 -10.75 -6.41
CA VAL A 19 7.54 -9.74 -6.03
C VAL A 19 7.22 -8.42 -6.75
N SER A 20 7.14 -7.33 -5.99
CA SER A 20 7.01 -5.97 -6.48
C SER A 20 8.00 -5.08 -5.73
N GLY A 21 9.09 -4.71 -6.38
CA GLY A 21 10.20 -3.98 -5.74
C GLY A 21 10.78 -4.75 -4.55
N ASN A 22 10.69 -4.14 -3.37
CA ASN A 22 11.17 -4.69 -2.11
C ASN A 22 10.12 -5.49 -1.31
N ARG A 23 8.99 -5.86 -1.94
CA ARG A 23 7.86 -6.52 -1.29
C ARG A 23 7.51 -7.82 -2.01
N LEU A 24 7.22 -8.87 -1.24
CA LEU A 24 6.52 -10.07 -1.71
C LEU A 24 5.09 -10.02 -1.13
N SER A 25 4.07 -10.16 -1.98
CA SER A 25 2.67 -9.99 -1.55
C SER A 25 1.69 -10.79 -2.40
N ALA A 26 0.56 -11.18 -1.84
CA ALA A 26 -0.58 -11.72 -2.58
C ALA A 26 -1.85 -10.97 -2.20
N THR A 27 -2.62 -10.48 -3.17
CA THR A 27 -3.94 -9.87 -2.92
C THR A 27 -5.04 -10.87 -3.21
N PHE A 28 -6.07 -10.88 -2.38
CA PHE A 28 -7.29 -11.64 -2.63
C PHE A 28 -8.53 -10.95 -2.09
N LYS A 29 -9.67 -11.31 -2.68
CA LYS A 29 -11.00 -10.78 -2.35
C LYS A 29 -11.83 -11.82 -1.61
N MET A 30 -12.65 -11.35 -0.66
CA MET A 30 -13.58 -12.17 0.11
C MET A 30 -14.97 -11.55 -0.02
N GLU A 31 -15.90 -12.28 -0.64
CA GLU A 31 -17.28 -11.85 -0.82
C GLU A 31 -18.24 -12.94 -0.38
N ALA A 32 -19.31 -12.52 0.28
CA ALA A 32 -20.33 -13.42 0.78
C ALA A 32 -21.72 -12.79 0.69
N THR A 33 -22.72 -13.66 0.68
CA THR A 33 -24.13 -13.28 0.79
C THR A 33 -24.75 -14.00 1.97
N PHE A 34 -25.54 -13.27 2.73
CA PHE A 34 -26.36 -13.76 3.83
C PHE A 34 -27.83 -13.71 3.42
N THR A 35 -28.63 -14.62 3.94
CA THR A 35 -30.08 -14.67 3.65
C THR A 35 -30.84 -14.88 4.93
N ASN A 36 -31.81 -13.99 5.18
CA ASN A 36 -32.75 -14.14 6.28
C ASN A 36 -33.98 -14.94 5.80
N PRO A 37 -34.32 -16.07 6.44
CA PRO A 37 -35.46 -16.90 6.02
C PRO A 37 -36.82 -16.20 6.04
N SER A 38 -36.97 -15.08 6.77
CA SER A 38 -38.20 -14.28 6.75
C SER A 38 -38.40 -13.49 5.45
N GLY A 39 -37.41 -13.48 4.55
CA GLY A 39 -37.43 -12.69 3.31
C GLY A 39 -37.18 -11.20 3.52
N SER A 40 -36.79 -10.77 4.72
CA SER A 40 -36.38 -9.38 4.99
C SER A 40 -34.91 -9.16 4.65
N ASP A 41 -34.56 -7.97 4.17
CA ASP A 41 -33.16 -7.54 3.93
C ASP A 41 -32.38 -7.21 5.23
N ASP A 42 -32.84 -7.72 6.37
CA ASP A 42 -32.16 -7.61 7.66
C ASP A 42 -31.30 -8.86 7.88
N CYS A 43 -30.02 -8.74 7.54
CA CYS A 43 -28.99 -9.75 7.75
C CYS A 43 -28.05 -9.41 8.90
N ALA A 44 -28.46 -8.57 9.86
CA ALA A 44 -27.62 -8.12 10.99
C ALA A 44 -26.98 -9.26 11.80
N GLY A 45 -27.55 -10.46 11.77
CA GLY A 45 -27.02 -11.65 12.45
C GLY A 45 -25.90 -12.38 11.71
N GLY A 46 -25.58 -12.02 10.47
CA GLY A 46 -24.56 -12.70 9.68
C GLY A 46 -23.26 -11.92 9.67
N GLU A 47 -22.14 -12.56 10.01
CA GLU A 47 -20.82 -11.94 9.93
C GLU A 47 -19.75 -12.82 9.29
N TYR A 48 -18.76 -12.19 8.66
CA TYR A 48 -17.52 -12.86 8.24
C TYR A 48 -16.47 -12.83 9.36
N ARG A 49 -15.61 -13.84 9.40
CA ARG A 49 -14.42 -13.93 10.26
C ARG A 49 -13.26 -14.53 9.49
N GLN A 50 -12.05 -14.06 9.79
CA GLN A 50 -10.82 -14.55 9.19
C GLN A 50 -9.85 -14.95 10.28
N TYR A 51 -9.28 -16.14 10.11
CA TYR A 51 -8.22 -16.64 10.97
C TYR A 51 -7.00 -16.95 10.11
N VAL A 52 -5.81 -16.71 10.65
CA VAL A 52 -4.53 -16.92 10.00
C VAL A 52 -3.58 -17.67 10.92
N LYS A 53 -2.75 -18.50 10.31
CA LYS A 53 -1.55 -19.08 10.93
C LYS A 53 -0.44 -19.19 9.90
N GLY A 54 0.79 -19.34 10.36
CA GLY A 54 1.93 -19.62 9.50
C GLY A 54 3.13 -18.76 9.83
N VAL A 55 3.93 -18.44 8.81
CA VAL A 55 5.21 -17.79 9.00
C VAL A 55 5.60 -16.95 7.79
N PHE A 56 6.36 -15.88 8.06
CA PHE A 56 7.13 -15.17 7.06
C PHE A 56 8.61 -15.50 7.26
N LYS A 57 9.39 -15.64 6.19
CA LYS A 57 10.85 -15.78 6.31
C LYS A 57 11.59 -14.75 5.46
N CYS A 58 12.77 -14.37 5.93
CA CYS A 58 13.75 -13.58 5.19
C CYS A 58 15.12 -14.26 5.31
N ASN A 59 15.74 -14.58 4.18
CA ASN A 59 16.99 -15.33 4.06
C ASN A 59 16.98 -16.61 4.91
N GLY A 60 15.87 -17.36 4.83
CA GLY A 60 15.64 -18.60 5.58
C GLY A 60 15.33 -18.44 7.08
N LYS A 61 15.38 -17.22 7.64
CA LYS A 61 15.07 -16.95 9.05
C LYS A 61 13.63 -16.51 9.20
N GLU A 62 12.93 -17.08 10.19
CA GLU A 62 11.54 -16.68 10.51
C GLU A 62 11.50 -15.22 10.98
N VAL A 63 10.55 -14.45 10.46
CA VAL A 63 10.29 -13.06 10.81
C VAL A 63 9.09 -13.02 11.74
N THR A 64 9.28 -12.45 12.93
CA THR A 64 8.21 -12.24 13.89
C THR A 64 7.17 -11.28 13.32
N HIS A 65 5.93 -11.75 13.18
CA HIS A 65 4.81 -10.94 12.69
C HIS A 65 3.84 -10.67 13.84
N GLN A 66 3.63 -9.40 14.17
CA GLN A 66 2.70 -9.00 15.21
C GLN A 66 1.27 -8.93 14.65
N LEU A 67 0.36 -9.70 15.26
CA LEU A 67 -1.08 -9.52 15.13
C LEU A 67 -1.56 -8.51 16.19
N CYS A 68 -2.86 -8.49 16.50
CA CYS A 68 -3.40 -7.48 17.41
C CYS A 68 -2.80 -7.51 18.83
N THR A 69 -2.95 -8.65 19.50
CA THR A 69 -2.62 -8.86 20.92
C THR A 69 -1.57 -9.94 21.12
N THR A 70 -1.11 -10.55 20.03
CA THR A 70 -0.20 -11.70 20.02
C THR A 70 0.68 -11.66 18.77
N TYR A 71 1.69 -12.50 18.73
CA TYR A 71 2.42 -12.80 17.50
C TYR A 71 1.73 -13.92 16.73
N LEU A 72 1.87 -13.87 15.41
CA LEU A 72 1.41 -14.90 14.49
C LEU A 72 2.01 -16.25 14.90
N SER A 73 1.13 -17.20 15.16
CA SER A 73 1.51 -18.57 15.46
C SER A 73 1.65 -19.35 14.17
N LYS A 74 2.72 -20.13 14.07
CA LYS A 74 2.91 -21.09 12.99
C LYS A 74 1.86 -22.19 13.00
N GLU A 75 1.46 -22.64 14.19
CA GLU A 75 0.67 -23.85 14.37
C GLU A 75 -0.81 -23.58 14.66
N ASN A 76 -1.09 -22.50 15.38
CA ASN A 76 -2.44 -22.20 15.88
C ASN A 76 -3.10 -21.11 15.04
N LEU A 77 -4.35 -21.34 14.63
CA LEU A 77 -5.17 -20.32 14.01
C LEU A 77 -5.45 -19.20 15.01
N GLN A 78 -5.23 -17.97 14.57
CA GLN A 78 -5.49 -16.75 15.32
C GLN A 78 -6.32 -15.81 14.47
N GLU A 79 -7.14 -14.99 15.11
CA GLU A 79 -7.95 -14.02 14.38
C GLU A 79 -7.08 -12.98 13.68
N ASP A 80 -7.42 -12.69 12.43
CA ASP A 80 -6.70 -11.75 11.58
C ASP A 80 -7.23 -10.33 11.80
N GLY A 81 -6.43 -9.53 12.49
CA GLY A 81 -6.74 -8.14 12.87
C GLY A 81 -7.18 -7.98 14.33
N CYS A 82 -7.66 -6.78 14.65
CA CYS A 82 -8.04 -6.34 16.00
C CYS A 82 -9.54 -6.10 16.11
N PRO A 83 -10.29 -7.00 16.76
CA PRO A 83 -11.66 -6.73 17.15
C PRO A 83 -11.79 -6.32 18.62
N PRO A 84 -12.84 -5.57 18.98
CA PRO A 84 -13.43 -4.46 18.24
C PRO A 84 -12.68 -3.13 18.50
N GLU A 85 -11.65 -3.08 19.35
CA GLU A 85 -11.09 -1.81 19.84
C GLU A 85 -10.31 -1.02 18.77
N LYS A 86 -9.50 -1.69 17.93
CA LYS A 86 -8.78 -1.01 16.82
C LYS A 86 -9.46 -1.17 15.46
N CYS A 87 -10.53 -1.95 15.40
CA CYS A 87 -11.32 -2.24 14.20
C CYS A 87 -10.48 -2.51 12.94
N THR A 88 -9.54 -3.45 13.03
CA THR A 88 -8.81 -3.96 11.85
C THR A 88 -9.18 -5.40 11.51
N ALA A 89 -10.00 -6.06 12.34
CA ALA A 89 -10.50 -7.40 12.04
C ALA A 89 -11.62 -7.38 11.00
N TYR A 90 -11.63 -8.42 10.16
CA TYR A 90 -12.59 -8.54 9.07
C TYR A 90 -13.98 -9.00 9.54
N GLY A 91 -15.02 -8.49 8.91
CA GLY A 91 -16.42 -8.88 9.01
C GLY A 91 -17.19 -8.42 10.26
N TYR A 92 -16.57 -7.74 11.23
CA TYR A 92 -17.28 -7.19 12.38
C TYR A 92 -18.20 -6.03 11.97
N ARG A 93 -19.53 -6.16 12.17
CA ARG A 93 -20.48 -5.07 11.87
C ARG A 93 -20.32 -3.86 12.79
N SER A 94 -19.82 -4.08 14.00
CA SER A 94 -19.48 -3.00 14.93
C SER A 94 -18.26 -2.19 14.50
N CYS A 95 -17.53 -2.62 13.46
CA CYS A 95 -16.27 -2.03 13.06
C CYS A 95 -16.31 -1.38 11.67
N ASP A 96 -16.00 -0.09 11.65
CA ASP A 96 -15.80 0.66 10.41
C ASP A 96 -14.37 0.56 9.88
N TYR A 97 -14.04 -0.61 9.37
CA TYR A 97 -12.78 -0.83 8.68
C TYR A 97 -12.92 -0.51 7.18
N LYS A 98 -12.07 0.37 6.66
CA LYS A 98 -12.18 0.89 5.28
C LYS A 98 -11.97 -0.15 4.18
N LYS A 99 -11.37 -1.32 4.49
CA LYS A 99 -11.13 -2.39 3.51
C LYS A 99 -12.26 -3.42 3.44
N GLN A 100 -13.41 -3.11 4.04
CA GLN A 100 -14.56 -4.00 4.02
C GLN A 100 -15.87 -3.23 4.03
N GLU A 101 -16.89 -3.86 3.47
CA GLU A 101 -18.22 -3.29 3.38
C GLU A 101 -19.28 -4.36 3.57
N TYR A 102 -20.40 -3.92 4.15
CA TYR A 102 -21.66 -4.63 4.12
C TYR A 102 -22.67 -3.75 3.39
N THR A 103 -23.34 -4.28 2.36
CA THR A 103 -24.32 -3.53 1.56
C THR A 103 -25.74 -4.06 1.77
N PRO A 104 -26.78 -3.19 1.76
CA PRO A 104 -26.70 -1.73 1.52
C PRO A 104 -26.18 -0.90 2.70
N THR A 105 -26.21 -1.43 3.93
CA THR A 105 -25.70 -0.72 5.12
C THR A 105 -24.95 -1.69 6.03
N ARG A 106 -24.05 -1.18 6.89
CA ARG A 106 -23.24 -2.06 7.75
C ARG A 106 -24.05 -2.83 8.79
N ASP A 107 -25.06 -2.21 9.37
CA ASP A 107 -25.89 -2.80 10.41
C ASP A 107 -26.81 -3.92 9.91
N LYS A 108 -27.34 -3.82 8.68
CA LYS A 108 -28.36 -4.74 8.15
C LYS A 108 -27.96 -5.48 6.88
N GLY A 109 -26.91 -5.03 6.20
CA GLY A 109 -26.55 -5.46 4.85
C GLY A 109 -26.36 -6.96 4.71
N CYS A 110 -26.88 -7.52 3.62
CA CYS A 110 -26.85 -8.94 3.32
C CYS A 110 -25.67 -9.36 2.44
N THR A 111 -24.90 -8.42 1.89
CA THR A 111 -23.70 -8.73 1.10
C THR A 111 -22.49 -8.20 1.82
N PHE A 112 -21.44 -9.02 1.93
CA PHE A 112 -20.13 -8.65 2.47
C PHE A 112 -19.09 -8.64 1.35
N SER A 113 -18.17 -7.68 1.39
CA SER A 113 -16.99 -7.63 0.52
C SER A 113 -15.80 -7.11 1.31
N ALA A 114 -14.63 -7.71 1.14
CA ALA A 114 -13.36 -7.22 1.68
C ALA A 114 -12.18 -7.64 0.80
N ASP A 115 -11.07 -6.91 0.94
CA ASP A 115 -9.79 -7.24 0.32
C ASP A 115 -8.70 -7.37 1.37
N ASP A 116 -7.81 -8.35 1.17
CA ASP A 116 -6.64 -8.56 2.01
C ASP A 116 -5.39 -8.72 1.15
N THR A 117 -4.24 -8.34 1.70
CA THR A 117 -2.94 -8.37 1.02
C THR A 117 -1.83 -8.70 2.01
N PRO A 118 -1.71 -9.97 2.46
CA PRO A 118 -0.55 -10.40 3.23
C PRO A 118 0.73 -10.14 2.44
N SER A 119 1.74 -9.62 3.15
CA SER A 119 3.00 -9.28 2.53
C SER A 119 4.17 -9.22 3.49
N ILE A 120 5.36 -9.39 2.95
CA ILE A 120 6.65 -9.14 3.62
C ILE A 120 7.47 -8.17 2.78
N THR A 121 8.12 -7.21 3.44
CA THR A 121 9.07 -6.27 2.86
C THR A 121 10.44 -6.53 3.46
N SER A 122 11.50 -6.51 2.64
CA SER A 122 12.89 -6.63 3.10
C SER A 122 13.84 -5.84 2.19
N ASN A 123 15.14 -6.00 2.33
CA ASN A 123 16.10 -5.31 1.47
C ASN A 123 16.15 -5.94 0.07
N PRO A 124 16.46 -5.13 -0.95
CA PRO A 124 16.93 -5.62 -2.23
C PRO A 124 17.97 -6.75 -2.12
N GLY A 125 17.75 -7.83 -2.86
CA GLY A 125 18.62 -9.01 -2.89
C GLY A 125 18.25 -10.10 -1.90
N ASP A 126 17.48 -9.78 -0.85
CA ASP A 126 17.00 -10.77 0.12
C ASP A 126 16.05 -11.78 -0.55
N GLU A 127 16.14 -13.04 -0.13
CA GLU A 127 15.13 -14.04 -0.43
C GLU A 127 14.07 -14.03 0.66
N VAL A 128 12.82 -13.80 0.29
CA VAL A 128 11.69 -13.79 1.23
C VAL A 128 10.70 -14.90 0.91
N GLU A 129 9.99 -15.35 1.94
CA GLU A 129 8.99 -16.41 1.88
C GLU A 129 7.73 -15.99 2.64
N ILE A 130 6.57 -16.28 2.06
CA ILE A 130 5.28 -16.29 2.77
C ILE A 130 4.82 -17.75 2.79
N ASP A 131 4.48 -18.27 3.97
CA ASP A 131 3.75 -19.52 4.14
C ASP A 131 2.64 -19.31 5.17
N LEU A 132 1.48 -18.85 4.68
CA LEU A 132 0.30 -18.59 5.50
C LEU A 132 -0.85 -19.52 5.11
N SER A 133 -1.61 -19.94 6.11
CA SER A 133 -2.88 -20.65 5.96
C SER A 133 -4.00 -19.83 6.58
N PHE A 134 -5.07 -19.65 5.83
CA PHE A 134 -6.23 -18.86 6.22
C PHE A 134 -7.47 -19.73 6.35
N VAL A 135 -8.35 -19.35 7.27
CA VAL A 135 -9.71 -19.87 7.39
C VAL A 135 -10.67 -18.70 7.40
N GLY A 136 -11.52 -18.63 6.38
CA GLY A 136 -12.64 -17.70 6.31
C GLY A 136 -13.91 -18.39 6.76
N GLN A 137 -14.66 -17.78 7.69
CA GLN A 137 -15.92 -18.30 8.21
C GLN A 137 -17.04 -17.28 8.04
N LEU A 138 -18.21 -17.76 7.66
CA LEU A 138 -19.47 -17.02 7.84
C LEU A 138 -20.14 -17.56 9.10
N ILE A 139 -20.52 -16.69 10.02
CA ILE A 139 -21.10 -17.07 11.32
C ILE A 139 -22.47 -16.44 11.53
N ASP A 140 -23.29 -17.07 12.37
CA ASP A 140 -24.54 -16.49 12.91
C ASP A 140 -24.25 -15.89 14.29
N THR A 141 -24.14 -14.57 14.41
CA THR A 141 -23.81 -13.89 15.67
C THR A 141 -24.87 -14.07 16.75
N LYS A 142 -26.10 -14.45 16.38
CA LYS A 142 -27.17 -14.81 17.33
C LYS A 142 -27.02 -16.24 17.87
N LYS A 143 -26.12 -17.04 17.28
CA LYS A 143 -25.80 -18.42 17.64
C LYS A 143 -24.28 -18.63 17.49
N PRO A 144 -23.47 -18.23 18.48
CA PRO A 144 -22.02 -18.06 18.34
C PRO A 144 -21.28 -19.31 17.83
N ASP A 145 -21.78 -20.51 18.11
CA ASP A 145 -21.17 -21.77 17.66
C ASP A 145 -21.57 -22.20 16.24
N LYS A 146 -22.42 -21.42 15.56
CA LYS A 146 -22.96 -21.78 14.25
C LYS A 146 -22.15 -21.15 13.12
N ILE A 147 -21.28 -21.97 12.52
CA ILE A 147 -20.65 -21.68 11.24
C ILE A 147 -21.64 -21.97 10.11
N LEU A 148 -21.92 -20.96 9.30
CA LEU A 148 -22.82 -21.00 8.14
C LEU A 148 -22.11 -21.54 6.90
N ALA A 149 -20.85 -21.14 6.70
CA ALA A 149 -19.97 -21.62 5.64
C ALA A 149 -18.51 -21.43 6.07
N GLN A 150 -17.60 -22.24 5.52
CA GLN A 150 -16.17 -22.13 5.77
C GLN A 150 -15.39 -22.36 4.48
N ALA A 151 -14.31 -21.61 4.30
CA ALA A 151 -13.33 -21.79 3.25
C ALA A 151 -11.91 -21.77 3.84
N ILE A 152 -11.00 -22.51 3.20
CA ILE A 152 -9.60 -22.61 3.60
C ILE A 152 -8.75 -22.38 2.36
N TRP A 153 -7.75 -21.52 2.48
CA TRP A 153 -6.78 -21.26 1.42
C TRP A 153 -5.41 -20.97 2.01
N THR A 154 -4.41 -20.91 1.15
CA THR A 154 -3.04 -20.57 1.55
C THR A 154 -2.48 -19.45 0.71
N VAL A 155 -1.53 -18.71 1.28
CA VAL A 155 -0.62 -17.84 0.52
C VAL A 155 0.77 -18.42 0.72
N LYS A 156 1.29 -19.10 -0.30
CA LYS A 156 2.60 -19.75 -0.26
C LYS A 156 3.41 -19.39 -1.48
N GLY A 157 4.62 -18.90 -1.23
CA GLY A 157 5.62 -18.69 -2.26
C GLY A 157 6.87 -18.01 -1.72
N THR A 158 7.92 -18.09 -2.52
CA THR A 158 9.19 -17.40 -2.30
C THR A 158 9.40 -16.35 -3.38
N GLY A 159 10.24 -15.38 -3.08
CA GLY A 159 10.66 -14.38 -4.04
C GLY A 159 12.00 -13.79 -3.64
N LYS A 160 12.91 -13.70 -4.60
CA LYS A 160 14.10 -12.86 -4.43
C LYS A 160 13.68 -11.43 -4.66
N LEU A 161 13.72 -10.61 -3.62
CA LEU A 161 13.47 -9.19 -3.75
C LEU A 161 14.51 -8.62 -4.68
N VAL A 162 14.06 -8.03 -5.76
CA VAL A 162 14.96 -7.26 -6.59
C VAL A 162 15.15 -5.92 -5.89
N ALA A 163 16.33 -5.33 -6.05
CA ALA A 163 16.35 -3.88 -5.96
C ALA A 163 15.23 -3.41 -6.86
N GLN A 164 14.22 -2.76 -6.29
CA GLN A 164 13.55 -1.74 -7.06
C GLN A 164 14.74 -0.90 -7.53
N LYS A 165 15.04 -0.97 -8.83
CA LYS A 165 16.10 -0.18 -9.41
C LYS A 165 15.60 1.24 -9.21
N LEU A 166 15.89 1.78 -8.04
CA LEU A 166 15.94 3.18 -7.75
C LEU A 166 17.00 3.62 -8.73
N SER A 167 16.59 3.97 -9.94
CA SER A 167 17.38 4.79 -10.82
C SER A 167 17.39 6.16 -10.14
N THR A 168 18.12 6.23 -9.03
CA THR A 168 18.41 7.47 -8.36
C THR A 168 19.41 8.15 -9.28
N VAL A 169 18.86 8.94 -10.20
CA VAL A 169 19.64 9.98 -10.84
C VAL A 169 19.73 11.09 -9.83
N GLU A 170 20.88 11.20 -9.20
CA GLU A 170 21.27 12.40 -8.47
C GLU A 170 22.08 13.26 -9.41
N ASP A 171 21.47 14.33 -9.89
CA ASP A 171 22.19 15.44 -10.48
C ASP A 171 22.18 16.61 -9.50
N THR A 172 23.26 17.38 -9.46
CA THR A 172 23.39 18.54 -8.60
C THR A 172 23.92 19.71 -9.40
N ILE A 173 23.12 20.76 -9.45
CA ILE A 173 23.53 22.03 -10.04
C ILE A 173 23.56 23.08 -8.94
N THR A 174 24.69 23.76 -8.83
CA THR A 174 24.88 24.87 -7.90
C THR A 174 24.84 26.17 -8.68
N LYS A 175 23.94 27.09 -8.31
CA LYS A 175 23.94 28.47 -8.78
C LYS A 175 23.86 29.39 -7.57
N THR A 176 24.69 30.42 -7.54
CA THR A 176 24.82 31.34 -6.41
C THR A 176 25.19 30.60 -5.09
N ASN A 177 24.27 30.54 -4.12
CA ASN A 177 24.36 29.82 -2.84
C ASN A 177 23.29 28.73 -2.70
N GLU A 178 22.55 28.45 -3.78
CA GLU A 178 21.48 27.46 -3.80
C GLU A 178 21.96 26.22 -4.56
N ARG A 179 21.61 25.06 -4.01
CA ARG A 179 21.89 23.76 -4.60
C ARG A 179 20.57 23.11 -4.95
N LEU A 180 20.39 22.78 -6.22
CA LEU A 180 19.28 21.98 -6.69
C LEU A 180 19.75 20.55 -6.92
N SER A 181 19.08 19.60 -6.30
CA SER A 181 19.31 18.17 -6.47
C SER A 181 18.00 17.47 -6.77
N VAL A 182 18.06 16.40 -7.56
CA VAL A 182 16.86 15.63 -7.93
C VAL A 182 17.07 14.18 -7.55
N GLN A 183 16.00 13.54 -7.11
CA GLN A 183 15.95 12.09 -6.93
C GLN A 183 14.72 11.56 -7.67
N ALA A 184 14.92 10.57 -8.53
CA ALA A 184 13.86 9.87 -9.24
C ALA A 184 13.65 8.47 -8.65
N ILE A 185 12.39 8.08 -8.48
CA ILE A 185 11.96 6.79 -7.89
C ILE A 185 10.86 6.22 -8.79
N TYR A 186 11.04 5.03 -9.35
CA TYR A 186 9.98 4.39 -10.12
C TYR A 186 9.02 3.64 -9.19
N ASN A 187 7.74 4.02 -9.19
CA ASN A 187 6.67 3.37 -8.45
C ASN A 187 6.02 2.27 -9.32
N CYS A 188 6.29 1.01 -8.97
CA CYS A 188 5.79 -0.15 -9.71
C CYS A 188 4.33 -0.50 -9.42
N GLU A 189 3.72 0.05 -8.35
CA GLU A 189 2.29 -0.15 -8.08
C GLU A 189 1.43 0.72 -9.00
N THR A 190 1.87 1.95 -9.26
CA THR A 190 1.14 2.92 -10.10
C THR A 190 1.67 3.03 -11.53
N ASP A 191 2.79 2.38 -11.85
CA ASP A 191 3.51 2.51 -13.13
C ASP A 191 3.89 3.97 -13.46
N THR A 192 4.41 4.69 -12.46
CA THR A 192 4.79 6.11 -12.54
C THR A 192 6.19 6.35 -11.99
N TRP A 193 6.77 7.51 -12.29
CA TRP A 193 7.98 8.01 -11.64
C TRP A 193 7.64 9.11 -10.64
N ASP A 194 8.12 8.97 -9.41
CA ASP A 194 8.09 9.97 -8.36
C ASP A 194 9.44 10.71 -8.35
N PHE A 195 9.39 12.03 -8.45
CA PHE A 195 10.53 12.93 -8.47
C PHE A 195 10.52 13.83 -7.24
N ASN A 196 11.63 13.80 -6.51
CA ASN A 196 11.91 14.71 -5.40
C ASN A 196 12.88 15.77 -5.89
N VAL A 197 12.40 16.99 -6.11
CA VAL A 197 13.24 18.17 -6.39
C VAL A 197 13.63 18.79 -5.05
N ILE A 198 14.90 18.67 -4.70
CA ILE A 198 15.48 19.09 -3.43
C ILE A 198 16.21 20.41 -3.64
N ILE A 199 15.76 21.47 -2.98
CA ILE A 199 16.38 22.80 -3.04
C ILE A 199 17.02 23.06 -1.69
N SER A 200 18.35 23.15 -1.66
CA SER A 200 19.13 23.46 -0.45
C SER A 200 19.69 24.87 -0.52
N ARG A 201 19.49 25.66 0.52
CA ARG A 201 19.85 27.10 0.56
C ARG A 201 20.23 27.56 1.97
N PRO A 202 20.91 28.72 2.12
CA PRO A 202 21.26 29.26 3.42
C PRO A 202 20.04 29.46 4.31
N SER A 203 20.24 29.26 5.61
CA SER A 203 19.20 29.56 6.60
C SER A 203 18.89 31.05 6.69
N GLY A 204 17.68 31.38 7.14
CA GLY A 204 17.21 32.76 7.32
C GLY A 204 16.48 33.35 6.11
N LEU A 205 16.40 32.63 4.99
CA LEU A 205 15.61 33.02 3.82
C LEU A 205 14.11 32.75 4.03
N PRO A 206 13.21 33.52 3.38
CA PRO A 206 11.76 33.28 3.46
C PRO A 206 11.38 31.89 2.91
N PRO A 207 10.47 31.11 3.55
CA PRO A 207 10.12 29.74 3.15
C PRO A 207 9.79 29.58 1.67
N ILE A 208 10.16 28.44 1.07
CA ILE A 208 9.87 28.17 -0.34
C ILE A 208 8.39 27.83 -0.52
N HIS A 209 7.74 28.48 -1.47
CA HIS A 209 6.41 28.12 -1.94
C HIS A 209 6.50 27.31 -3.23
N SER A 210 5.64 26.31 -3.40
CA SER A 210 5.63 25.45 -4.59
C SER A 210 5.39 26.22 -5.89
N SER A 211 4.75 27.39 -5.82
CA SER A 211 4.51 28.28 -6.96
C SER A 211 5.78 29.01 -7.44
N GLU A 212 6.86 28.98 -6.66
CA GLU A 212 8.18 29.49 -7.08
C GLU A 212 8.95 28.46 -7.95
N ILE A 213 8.41 27.25 -8.11
CA ILE A 213 9.04 26.14 -8.80
C ILE A 213 8.19 25.72 -10.00
N GLU A 214 8.71 25.93 -11.21
CA GLU A 214 8.13 25.38 -12.43
C GLU A 214 8.97 24.18 -12.86
N VAL A 215 8.32 23.07 -13.17
CA VAL A 215 8.99 21.82 -13.57
C VAL A 215 8.44 21.33 -14.89
N GLN A 216 9.36 20.91 -15.77
CA GLN A 216 9.05 20.25 -17.03
C GLN A 216 9.89 18.98 -17.17
N PHE A 217 9.26 17.89 -17.57
CA PHE A 217 9.92 16.62 -17.88
C PHE A 217 9.80 16.38 -19.38
N LEU A 218 10.90 15.99 -20.03
CA LEU A 218 10.90 15.62 -21.45
C LEU A 218 11.28 14.15 -21.64
N ASP A 219 10.68 13.50 -22.62
CA ASP A 219 11.15 12.20 -23.10
C ASP A 219 12.40 12.32 -24.01
N ALA A 220 12.91 11.19 -24.50
CA ALA A 220 14.10 11.15 -25.36
C ALA A 220 13.93 11.87 -26.72
N THR A 221 12.70 12.21 -27.10
CA THR A 221 12.40 12.98 -28.32
C THR A 221 12.24 14.48 -28.06
N GLY A 222 12.34 14.91 -26.79
CA GLY A 222 12.11 16.29 -26.37
C GLY A 222 10.64 16.65 -26.17
N LYS A 223 9.72 15.67 -26.14
CA LYS A 223 8.31 15.90 -25.92
C LYS A 223 8.01 16.06 -24.42
N LEU A 224 7.19 17.05 -24.08
CA LEU A 224 6.69 17.27 -22.72
C LEU A 224 5.87 16.07 -22.21
N LEU A 225 6.21 15.64 -21.00
CA LEU A 225 5.51 14.58 -20.27
C LEU A 225 4.46 15.17 -19.32
N ASN A 226 3.39 14.40 -19.09
CA ASN A 226 2.31 14.84 -18.22
C ASN A 226 2.68 14.64 -16.74
N ILE A 227 2.61 15.72 -15.97
CA ILE A 227 2.74 15.68 -14.51
C ILE A 227 1.36 15.31 -13.94
N LEU A 228 1.27 14.14 -13.31
CA LEU A 228 0.05 13.66 -12.68
C LEU A 228 -0.24 14.39 -11.38
N THR A 229 0.80 14.55 -10.55
CA THR A 229 0.70 15.15 -9.23
C THR A 229 1.87 16.11 -9.02
N ALA A 230 1.59 17.26 -8.42
CA ALA A 230 2.58 18.23 -7.97
C ALA A 230 2.20 18.74 -6.58
N GLN A 231 3.18 18.82 -5.68
CA GLN A 231 2.98 19.39 -4.36
C GLN A 231 2.53 20.87 -4.46
N ARG A 232 1.60 21.27 -3.60
CA ARG A 232 1.05 22.65 -3.56
C ARG A 232 1.27 23.28 -2.20
N GLY A 233 1.50 24.59 -2.19
CA GLY A 233 1.61 25.39 -0.98
C GLY A 233 3.05 25.61 -0.52
N GLN A 234 3.21 26.00 0.75
CA GLN A 234 4.52 26.15 1.37
C GLN A 234 5.19 24.78 1.55
N LEU A 235 6.45 24.66 1.15
CA LEU A 235 7.24 23.45 1.30
C LEU A 235 7.81 23.35 2.72
N THR A 236 7.84 22.14 3.26
CA THR A 236 8.52 21.86 4.53
C THR A 236 10.03 21.93 4.32
N GLU A 237 10.69 22.76 5.12
CA GLU A 237 12.15 22.87 5.13
C GLU A 237 12.74 22.09 6.31
N VAL A 238 13.75 21.28 6.04
CA VAL A 238 14.51 20.52 7.03
C VAL A 238 15.98 20.92 6.93
N GLY A 239 16.63 21.15 8.07
CA GLY A 239 18.05 21.52 8.09
C GLY A 239 18.49 22.18 9.39
N GLY A 240 19.75 22.58 9.44
CA GLY A 240 20.40 23.19 10.60
C GLY A 240 20.48 24.71 10.52
N THR A 241 21.34 25.31 11.35
CA THR A 241 21.51 26.78 11.44
C THR A 241 22.08 27.43 10.18
N ASN A 242 22.77 26.66 9.34
CA ASN A 242 23.52 27.19 8.19
C ASN A 242 22.84 26.87 6.86
N LEU A 243 22.15 25.73 6.78
CA LEU A 243 21.58 25.20 5.53
C LEU A 243 20.22 24.57 5.82
N LYS A 244 19.25 24.87 4.97
CA LYS A 244 17.93 24.22 4.94
C LYS A 244 17.69 23.65 3.56
N SER A 245 16.96 22.53 3.52
CA SER A 245 16.53 21.86 2.30
C SER A 245 15.00 21.76 2.31
N ALA A 246 14.37 22.14 1.19
CA ALA A 246 12.97 21.85 0.93
C ALA A 246 12.87 20.80 -0.18
N VAL A 247 11.83 19.98 -0.13
CA VAL A 247 11.54 18.96 -1.15
C VAL A 247 10.20 19.30 -1.81
N ALA A 248 10.21 19.39 -3.13
CA ALA A 248 9.01 19.45 -3.95
C ALA A 248 8.83 18.12 -4.68
N MET A 249 7.68 17.48 -4.46
CA MET A 249 7.36 16.17 -5.03
C MET A 249 6.52 16.30 -6.30
N TYR A 250 6.91 15.54 -7.33
CA TYR A 250 6.21 15.45 -8.62
C TYR A 250 6.02 13.98 -9.00
N GLN A 251 4.90 13.66 -9.65
CA GLN A 251 4.66 12.33 -10.20
C GLN A 251 4.42 12.43 -11.71
N VAL A 252 5.08 11.58 -12.49
CA VAL A 252 5.06 11.62 -13.96
C VAL A 252 4.69 10.24 -14.51
N SER A 253 3.82 10.19 -15.52
CA SER A 253 3.48 8.95 -16.21
C SER A 253 4.32 8.79 -17.48
N THR A 254 5.25 7.86 -17.45
CA THR A 254 6.07 7.45 -18.62
C THR A 254 6.13 5.93 -18.76
N GLY A 255 5.34 5.20 -17.96
CA GLY A 255 5.56 3.78 -17.71
C GLY A 255 6.93 3.53 -17.09
N LYS A 256 7.62 2.48 -17.55
CA LYS A 256 8.95 2.06 -17.06
C LYS A 256 10.13 2.91 -17.58
N THR A 257 9.89 3.85 -18.49
CA THR A 257 10.97 4.65 -19.10
C THR A 257 11.22 5.90 -18.27
N LEU A 258 12.42 6.07 -17.73
CA LEU A 258 12.81 7.31 -17.06
C LEU A 258 12.74 8.48 -18.08
N PRO A 259 12.18 9.65 -17.74
CA PRO A 259 12.32 10.87 -18.54
C PRO A 259 13.78 11.10 -18.97
N ALA A 260 14.02 11.65 -20.15
CA ALA A 260 15.37 11.90 -20.63
C ALA A 260 15.97 13.17 -20.01
N SER A 261 15.14 14.17 -19.72
CA SER A 261 15.61 15.41 -19.13
C SER A 261 14.55 16.06 -18.23
N LEU A 262 15.06 16.90 -17.35
CA LEU A 262 14.28 17.68 -16.39
C LEU A 262 14.73 19.14 -16.45
N PHE A 263 13.76 20.03 -16.61
CA PHE A 263 13.94 21.47 -16.47
C PHE A 263 13.24 21.93 -15.21
N VAL A 264 13.99 22.60 -14.34
CA VAL A 264 13.43 23.25 -13.15
C VAL A 264 13.73 24.73 -13.25
N LYS A 265 12.68 25.56 -13.23
CA LYS A 265 12.83 26.99 -13.00
C LYS A 265 12.49 27.27 -11.55
N PHE A 266 13.47 27.77 -10.81
CA PHE A 266 13.27 28.23 -9.44
C PHE A 266 13.61 29.71 -9.39
N ARG A 267 12.56 30.54 -9.21
CA ARG A 267 12.66 32.01 -9.32
C ARG A 267 13.20 32.44 -10.70
N GLU A 268 14.29 33.18 -10.72
CA GLU A 268 14.94 33.68 -11.94
C GLU A 268 15.90 32.65 -12.56
N ASP A 269 16.23 31.57 -11.83
CA ASP A 269 17.18 30.57 -12.28
C ASP A 269 16.50 29.39 -12.97
N THR A 270 17.04 28.99 -14.12
CA THR A 270 16.67 27.76 -14.81
C THR A 270 17.78 26.72 -14.70
N TYR A 271 17.41 25.49 -14.38
CA TYR A 271 18.24 24.32 -14.21
C TYR A 271 17.81 23.27 -15.24
N SER A 272 18.76 22.62 -15.90
CA SER A 272 18.50 21.54 -16.86
C SER A 272 19.38 20.35 -16.50
N MET A 273 18.76 19.19 -16.30
CA MET A 273 19.41 17.96 -15.86
C MET A 273 19.16 16.87 -16.90
N ASN A 274 20.22 16.14 -17.26
CA ASN A 274 20.10 14.92 -18.06
C ASN A 274 19.87 13.74 -17.12
N LEU A 275 18.79 12.99 -17.35
CA LEU A 275 18.36 11.89 -16.50
C LEU A 275 18.71 10.50 -17.09
N GLN A 276 19.13 10.40 -18.35
CA GLN A 276 19.46 9.14 -19.02
C GLN A 276 20.95 8.98 -19.32
#